data_AF-A0A2E5B4Z4-F1
#
_entry.id   AF-A0A2E5B4Z4-F1
#
_cell.length_a   1.000
_cell.length_b   1.000
_cell.length_c   1.000
_cell.angle_alpha   90.00
_cell.angle_beta   90.00
_cell.angle_gamma   90.00
#
_symmetry.space_group_name_H-M   'P 1'
#
loop_
_entity.id
_entity.type
_entity.pdbx_description
1 polymer ?
#
loop_
_entity_poly.entity_id
_entity_poly.type
_entity_poly.pdbx_seq_one_letter_code
_entity_poly.pdbx_strand_id
1 'polypeptide(L)'
;MSPPTIGKGTQKKARLQRLKDEIKRFVFANPGCSAQTIVAHLTHDKKLKNHGLTPRKVGFFIPRYLKSQLTWWQDHVAGRRVYGPEDSD
;
A
#
# COMPACT_ATOMS: atom_id res chain seq x y z
N MET A 1 -13.33 -27.41 19.64
CA MET A 1 -12.97 -27.38 18.21
C MET A 1 -11.54 -26.86 18.08
N SER A 2 -10.62 -27.66 17.58
CA SER A 2 -9.26 -27.20 17.28
C SER A 2 -9.29 -26.24 16.09
N PRO A 3 -8.52 -25.13 16.10
CA PRO A 3 -8.53 -24.21 14.97
C PRO A 3 -8.02 -24.92 13.70
N PRO A 4 -8.56 -24.60 12.51
CA PRO A 4 -8.14 -25.24 11.27
C PRO A 4 -6.63 -25.04 11.05
N THR A 5 -5.87 -26.13 11.04
CA THR A 5 -4.40 -26.15 10.89
C THR A 5 -3.94 -26.15 9.43
N ILE A 6 -4.86 -26.12 8.47
CA ILE A 6 -4.60 -26.05 7.03
C ILE A 6 -4.26 -24.58 6.67
N GLY A 7 -3.07 -24.09 7.02
CA GLY A 7 -2.81 -22.67 6.75
C GLY A 7 -1.46 -22.07 7.08
N LYS A 8 -0.36 -22.81 7.09
CA LYS A 8 0.98 -22.18 7.14
C LYS A 8 1.26 -21.45 5.83
N GLY A 9 0.93 -20.14 5.78
CA GLY A 9 1.31 -19.22 4.69
C GLY A 9 0.15 -18.61 3.89
N THR A 10 -1.04 -19.21 3.90
CA THR A 10 -2.25 -18.67 3.25
C THR A 10 -2.66 -17.32 3.85
N GLN A 11 -2.62 -17.19 5.18
CA GLN A 11 -2.93 -15.91 5.84
C GLN A 11 -1.94 -14.81 5.48
N LYS A 12 -0.64 -15.14 5.37
CA LYS A 12 0.40 -14.16 5.01
C LYS A 12 0.21 -13.68 3.56
N LYS A 13 -0.08 -14.59 2.63
CA LYS A 13 -0.39 -14.26 1.24
C LYS A 13 -1.66 -13.41 1.15
N ALA A 14 -2.72 -13.79 1.85
CA ALA A 14 -3.98 -13.03 1.86
C ALA A 14 -3.80 -11.60 2.41
N ARG A 15 -3.02 -11.43 3.50
CA ARG A 15 -2.68 -10.11 4.05
C ARG A 15 -1.88 -9.26 3.06
N LEU A 16 -0.92 -9.88 2.36
CA LEU A 16 -0.13 -9.19 1.34
C LEU A 16 -1.01 -8.74 0.18
N GLN A 17 -1.87 -9.61 -0.34
CA GLN A 17 -2.74 -9.29 -1.46
C GLN A 17 -3.73 -8.18 -1.08
N ARG A 18 -4.37 -8.28 0.09
CA ARG A 18 -5.25 -7.22 0.60
C ARG A 18 -4.54 -5.88 0.67
N LEU A 19 -3.30 -5.84 1.16
CA LEU A 19 -2.53 -4.60 1.25
C LEU A 19 -2.19 -4.03 -0.14
N LYS A 20 -1.82 -4.89 -1.10
CA LYS A 20 -1.61 -4.48 -2.49
C LYS A 20 -2.86 -3.84 -3.08
N ASP A 21 -4.01 -4.50 -2.93
CA ASP A 21 -5.27 -4.06 -3.53
C ASP A 21 -5.74 -2.72 -2.93
N GLU A 22 -5.64 -2.55 -1.62
CA GLU A 22 -6.06 -1.31 -0.96
C GLU A 22 -5.13 -0.12 -1.30
N ILE A 23 -3.81 -0.34 -1.34
CA ILE A 23 -2.88 0.71 -1.78
C ILE A 23 -3.17 1.09 -3.24
N LYS A 24 -3.35 0.09 -4.12
CA LYS A 24 -3.67 0.34 -5.52
C LYS A 24 -4.94 1.17 -5.65
N ARG A 25 -6.05 0.71 -5.06
CA ARG A 25 -7.34 1.41 -5.12
C ARG A 25 -7.23 2.85 -4.66
N PHE A 26 -6.52 3.11 -3.57
CA PHE A 26 -6.35 4.45 -3.05
C PHE A 26 -5.53 5.35 -3.98
N VAL A 27 -4.41 4.87 -4.51
CA VAL A 27 -3.53 5.66 -5.39
C VAL A 27 -4.21 5.94 -6.73
N PHE A 28 -4.94 4.97 -7.29
CA PHE A 28 -5.72 5.19 -8.53
C PHE A 28 -6.84 6.21 -8.34
N ALA A 29 -7.49 6.23 -7.17
CA ALA A 29 -8.51 7.24 -6.85
C ALA A 29 -7.92 8.61 -6.48
N ASN A 30 -6.64 8.66 -6.08
CA ASN A 30 -5.96 9.87 -5.64
C ASN A 30 -4.52 9.96 -6.19
N PRO A 31 -4.34 10.23 -7.50
CA PRO A 31 -3.01 10.43 -8.08
C PRO A 31 -2.29 11.62 -7.42
N GLY A 32 -0.97 11.52 -7.23
CA GLY A 32 -0.18 12.53 -6.52
C GLY A 32 -0.28 12.45 -4.99
N CYS A 33 -0.89 11.40 -4.44
CA CYS A 33 -0.95 11.21 -2.99
C CYS A 33 0.42 10.87 -2.39
N SER A 34 0.62 11.19 -1.11
CA SER A 34 1.87 10.91 -0.40
C SER A 34 1.79 9.60 0.38
N ALA A 35 2.94 9.07 0.81
CA ALA A 35 2.95 7.88 1.65
C ALA A 35 2.23 8.10 2.99
N GLN A 36 2.19 9.34 3.48
CA GLN A 36 1.47 9.69 4.71
C GLN A 36 -0.04 9.53 4.54
N THR A 37 -0.60 10.04 3.44
CA THR A 37 -2.04 9.97 3.19
C THR A 37 -2.49 8.53 2.93
N ILE A 38 -1.67 7.74 2.23
CA ILE A 38 -1.91 6.30 2.07
C ILE A 38 -1.97 5.60 3.43
N VAL A 39 -1.00 5.84 4.32
CA VAL A 39 -0.99 5.21 5.65
C VAL A 39 -2.18 5.66 6.50
N ALA A 40 -2.55 6.93 6.43
CA ALA A 40 -3.74 7.45 7.12
C ALA A 40 -5.00 6.70 6.67
N HIS A 41 -5.22 6.56 5.35
CA HIS A 41 -6.34 5.80 4.80
C HIS A 41 -6.34 4.33 5.26
N LEU A 42 -5.19 3.66 5.18
CA LEU A 42 -5.09 2.25 5.60
C LEU A 42 -5.36 2.07 7.10
N THR A 43 -4.95 3.03 7.92
CA THR A 43 -5.04 2.96 9.38
C THR A 43 -6.45 3.28 9.87
N HIS A 44 -7.03 4.38 9.38
CA HIS A 44 -8.33 4.89 9.83
C HIS A 44 -9.49 4.19 9.12
N ASP A 45 -9.46 4.16 7.79
CA ASP A 45 -10.61 3.69 7.01
C ASP A 45 -10.61 2.17 6.85
N LYS A 46 -9.42 1.58 6.66
CA LYS A 46 -9.28 0.12 6.45
C LYS A 46 -8.94 -0.67 7.71
N LYS A 47 -8.85 0.00 8.86
CA LYS A 47 -8.57 -0.59 10.19
C LYS A 47 -7.28 -1.44 10.23
N LEU A 48 -6.28 -1.13 9.39
CA LEU A 48 -4.99 -1.82 9.34
C LEU A 48 -3.97 -1.29 10.37
N LYS A 49 -4.41 -0.59 11.41
CA LYS A 49 -3.55 0.00 12.45
C LYS A 49 -2.55 -0.99 13.07
N ASN A 50 -2.95 -2.23 13.25
CA ASN A 50 -2.13 -3.29 13.88
C ASN A 50 -1.10 -3.91 12.91
N HIS A 51 -0.98 -3.41 11.69
CA HIS A 51 -0.05 -3.91 10.68
C HIS A 51 1.33 -3.22 10.75
N GLY A 52 1.51 -2.25 11.65
CA GLY A 52 2.77 -1.52 11.84
C GLY A 52 3.24 -0.82 10.57
N LEU A 53 2.30 -0.35 9.74
CA LEU A 53 2.58 0.38 8.51
C LEU A 53 3.03 1.79 8.85
N THR A 54 4.10 2.23 8.19
CA THR A 54 4.62 3.59 8.30
C THR A 54 4.80 4.15 6.88
N PRO A 55 4.85 5.48 6.70
CA PRO A 55 5.06 6.06 5.38
C PRO A 55 6.34 5.52 4.72
N ARG A 56 7.40 5.31 5.51
CA ARG A 56 8.64 4.66 5.06
C ARG A 56 8.40 3.23 4.57
N LYS A 57 7.64 2.41 5.30
CA LYS A 57 7.33 1.02 4.89
C LYS A 57 6.48 0.98 3.62
N VAL A 58 5.43 1.80 3.51
CA VAL A 58 4.64 1.93 2.28
C VAL A 58 5.53 2.36 1.12
N GLY A 59 6.46 3.25 1.41
CA GLY A 59 7.42 3.72 0.44
C GLY A 59 8.41 2.67 -0.09
N PHE A 60 8.77 1.66 0.69
CA PHE A 60 9.51 0.51 0.19
C PHE A 60 8.59 -0.55 -0.42
N PHE A 61 7.34 -0.62 0.04
CA PHE A 61 6.37 -1.59 -0.41
C PHE A 61 5.98 -1.38 -1.88
N ILE A 62 5.69 -0.13 -2.28
CA ILE A 62 5.21 0.19 -3.63
C ILE A 62 6.23 -0.23 -4.71
N PRO A 63 7.51 0.20 -4.66
CA PRO A 63 8.51 -0.25 -5.64
C PRO A 63 8.77 -1.76 -5.63
N ARG A 64 8.55 -2.44 -4.49
CA ARG A 64 8.80 -3.88 -4.35
C ARG A 64 7.67 -4.75 -4.92
N TYR A 65 6.43 -4.29 -4.80
CA TYR A 65 5.26 -5.15 -5.00
C TYR A 65 4.27 -4.62 -6.05
N LEU A 66 4.34 -3.34 -6.39
CA LEU A 66 3.37 -2.63 -7.23
C LEU A 66 4.04 -1.83 -8.37
N LYS A 67 5.34 -2.01 -8.62
CA LYS A 67 6.10 -1.28 -9.65
C LYS A 67 5.49 -1.34 -11.05
N SER A 68 4.80 -2.43 -11.41
CA SER A 68 4.16 -2.56 -12.72
C SER A 68 2.83 -1.83 -12.85
N GLN A 69 2.32 -1.22 -11.79
CA GLN A 69 0.98 -0.63 -11.76
C GLN A 69 0.98 0.79 -11.18
N LEU A 70 1.99 1.13 -10.37
CA LEU A 70 2.11 2.40 -9.69
C LEU A 70 3.52 2.95 -9.88
N THR A 71 3.57 4.24 -10.14
CA THR A 71 4.79 5.03 -10.24
C THR A 71 4.99 5.91 -9.00
N TRP A 72 6.16 6.55 -8.92
CA TRP A 72 6.43 7.58 -7.92
C TRP A 72 7.37 8.65 -8.46
N TRP A 73 7.19 9.87 -7.97
CA TRP A 73 8.10 10.99 -8.25
C TRP A 73 8.27 11.86 -7.01
N GLN A 74 9.29 12.71 -7.03
CA GLN A 74 9.53 13.69 -5.98
C GLN A 74 8.66 14.92 -6.25
N ASP A 75 7.79 15.25 -5.30
CA ASP A 75 7.14 16.56 -5.25
C ASP A 75 8.15 17.54 -4.64
N HIS A 76 8.72 18.39 -5.49
CA HIS A 76 9.74 19.37 -5.09
C HIS A 76 9.17 20.53 -4.26
N VAL A 77 7.87 20.82 -4.39
CA VAL A 77 7.22 21.89 -3.62
C VAL A 77 7.01 21.43 -2.19
N ALA A 78 6.48 20.23 -2.00
CA ALA A 78 6.22 19.68 -0.68
C ALA A 78 7.41 18.89 -0.08
N GLY A 79 8.51 18.73 -0.82
CA GLY A 79 9.71 18.02 -0.37
C GLY A 79 9.48 16.53 -0.06
N ARG A 80 8.50 15.90 -0.70
CA ARG A 80 8.07 14.52 -0.38
C ARG A 80 7.86 13.68 -1.63
N ARG A 81 7.94 12.36 -1.46
CA ARG A 81 7.57 11.43 -2.52
C ARG A 81 6.05 11.29 -2.63
N VAL A 82 5.56 11.35 -3.85
CA VAL A 82 4.16 11.14 -4.21
C VAL A 82 4.02 9.98 -5.18
N TYR A 83 2.82 9.43 -5.28
CA TYR A 83 2.51 8.21 -6.02
C TYR A 83 1.35 8.42 -6.98
N GLY A 84 1.38 7.73 -8.11
CA GLY A 84 0.32 7.74 -9.10
C GLY A 84 0.23 6.40 -9.83
N PRO A 85 -0.79 6.21 -10.67
CA PRO A 85 -0.83 5.12 -11.63
C PRO A 85 0.44 5.14 -12.51
N GLU A 86 0.93 3.97 -12.90
CA GLU A 86 1.88 3.89 -14.01
C GLU A 86 1.07 4.01 -15.31
N ASP A 87 1.35 5.03 -16.12
CA ASP A 87 0.77 5.16 -17.46
C ASP A 87 1.34 4.04 -18.32
N SER A 88 0.57 2.96 -18.46
CA SER A 88 0.86 1.91 -19.42
C SER A 88 0.21 2.31 -20.73
N ASP A 89 0.96 2.99 -21.59
CA ASP A 89 0.64 3.10 -23.02
C ASP A 89 0.66 1.71 -23.68
#